data_AF-A0A224YT85-F1
#
_entry.id   AF-A0A224YT85-F1
#
_cell.length_a   1.000
_cell.length_b   1.000
_cell.length_c   1.000
_cell.angle_alpha   90.00
_cell.angle_beta   90.00
_cell.angle_gamma   90.00
#
_symmetry.space_group_name_H-M   'P 1'
#
loop_
_entity.id
_entity.type
_entity.pdbx_description
1 polymer ?
#
loop_
_entity_poly.entity_id
_entity_poly.type
_entity_poly.pdbx_seq_one_letter_code
_entity_poly.pdbx_strand_id
1 'polypeptide(L)'
;MDAERGTAPGVLRAWDFNVTPEYLHTRASKIMDECRKIYDRVGALRADELTFESMLDEIAEGQRIFANEKHYLDLPMYVSAKKELRDASAEVSSKLNEFEIEIGMRTDIFEKLLVLQKKDTSCLSPERKRFLEKLIKLCKRDGLHLDAEVQKQVKQLKNEISELEVKYSKNCNEENTVLEFTEEQLTGMPEDFIKSLE
;
A
#
# COMPACT_ATOMS: atom_id res chain seq x y z
N MET A 1 17.62 -3.40 5.59
CA MET A 1 16.87 -3.10 6.82
C MET A 1 17.19 -4.21 7.80
N ASP A 2 17.97 -3.92 8.82
CA ASP A 2 18.50 -4.94 9.73
C ASP A 2 17.41 -5.41 10.69
N ALA A 3 17.39 -6.71 10.96
CA ALA A 3 16.54 -7.30 11.99
C ALA A 3 16.76 -6.58 13.33
N GLU A 4 15.68 -6.27 14.05
CA GLU A 4 15.82 -5.79 15.41
C GLU A 4 16.50 -6.86 16.27
N ARG A 5 17.52 -6.46 17.03
CA ARG A 5 18.26 -7.39 17.91
C ARG A 5 17.27 -8.13 18.80
N GLY A 6 17.19 -9.46 18.64
CA GLY A 6 16.34 -10.33 19.45
C GLY A 6 15.16 -10.97 18.71
N THR A 7 14.94 -10.67 17.41
CA THR A 7 13.93 -11.38 16.62
C THR A 7 14.46 -12.70 16.05
N ALA A 8 13.57 -13.69 15.89
CA ALA A 8 13.91 -14.98 15.29
C ALA A 8 14.33 -14.82 13.82
N PRO A 9 15.11 -15.76 13.25
CA PRO A 9 15.49 -15.72 11.83
C PRO A 9 14.27 -15.58 10.92
N GLY A 10 14.30 -14.62 10.00
CA GLY A 10 13.20 -14.31 9.08
C GLY A 10 12.14 -13.35 9.62
N VAL A 11 12.18 -13.00 10.91
CA VAL A 11 11.33 -11.95 11.49
C VAL A 11 12.05 -10.61 11.37
N LEU A 12 11.57 -9.77 10.46
CA LEU A 12 12.12 -8.43 10.25
C LEU A 12 11.87 -7.52 11.46
N ARG A 13 10.71 -7.66 12.09
CA ARG A 13 10.25 -6.79 13.18
C ARG A 13 9.14 -7.46 13.99
N ALA A 14 9.13 -7.25 15.30
CA ALA A 14 8.00 -7.61 16.15
C ALA A 14 6.93 -6.52 16.10
N TRP A 15 5.66 -6.92 16.15
CA TRP A 15 4.55 -5.98 16.27
C TRP A 15 4.62 -5.24 17.61
N ASP A 16 4.65 -3.91 17.57
CA ASP A 16 4.69 -3.08 18.77
C ASP A 16 3.59 -2.01 18.70
N PHE A 17 2.53 -2.21 19.49
CA PHE A 17 1.41 -1.27 19.62
C PHE A 17 1.58 -0.30 20.80
N ASN A 18 2.78 -0.24 21.39
CA ASN A 18 3.17 0.75 22.39
C ASN A 18 3.88 1.97 21.82
N VAL A 19 4.14 1.98 20.51
CA VAL A 19 4.65 3.14 19.80
C VAL A 19 3.67 4.31 19.83
N THR A 20 4.18 5.51 19.61
CA THR A 20 3.37 6.74 19.53
C THR A 20 2.78 6.93 18.13
N PRO A 21 1.67 7.69 17.99
CA PRO A 21 1.17 8.14 16.69
C PRO A 21 2.26 8.80 15.82
N GLU A 22 3.06 9.69 16.41
CA GLU A 22 4.16 10.40 15.74
C GLU A 22 5.21 9.44 15.16
N TYR A 23 5.47 8.33 15.85
CA TYR A 23 6.40 7.31 15.35
C TYR A 23 5.90 6.67 14.05
N LEU A 24 4.60 6.41 13.92
CA LEU A 24 4.02 5.89 12.67
C LEU A 24 4.19 6.89 11.53
N HIS A 25 3.93 8.19 11.76
CA HIS A 25 4.09 9.23 10.75
C HIS A 25 5.54 9.42 10.32
N THR A 26 6.47 9.47 11.27
CA THR A 26 7.91 9.57 10.98
C THR A 26 8.38 8.38 10.15
N ARG A 27 7.94 7.17 10.52
CA ARG A 27 8.31 5.94 9.82
C ARG A 27 7.72 5.88 8.41
N ALA A 28 6.46 6.28 8.25
CA ALA A 28 5.80 6.39 6.94
C ALA A 28 6.54 7.36 6.01
N SER A 29 6.89 8.55 6.53
CA SER A 29 7.63 9.56 5.75
C SER A 29 8.99 9.03 5.31
N LYS A 30 9.71 8.37 6.22
CA LYS A 30 11.00 7.76 5.93
C LYS A 30 10.91 6.70 4.83
N ILE A 31 9.95 5.78 4.90
CA ILE A 31 9.83 4.73 3.88
C ILE A 31 9.41 5.29 2.52
N MET A 32 8.50 6.27 2.49
CA MET A 32 8.14 6.95 1.24
C MET A 32 9.37 7.62 0.61
N ASP A 33 10.21 8.30 1.40
CA ASP A 33 11.44 8.93 0.90
C ASP A 33 12.48 7.90 0.40
N GLU A 34 12.67 6.80 1.13
CA GLU A 34 13.59 5.72 0.73
C GLU A 34 13.15 5.05 -0.58
N CYS A 35 11.86 4.72 -0.70
CA CYS A 35 11.30 4.18 -1.92
C CYS A 35 11.37 5.18 -3.07
N ARG A 36 11.04 6.46 -2.84
CA ARG A 36 11.13 7.50 -3.88
C ARG A 36 12.54 7.59 -4.44
N LYS A 37 13.58 7.56 -3.59
CA LYS A 37 14.99 7.57 -4.04
C LYS A 37 15.36 6.38 -4.94
N ILE A 38 14.82 5.18 -4.66
CA ILE A 38 15.04 4.01 -5.51
C ILE A 38 14.41 4.25 -6.89
N TYR A 39 13.14 4.65 -6.91
CA TYR A 39 12.41 4.88 -8.15
C TYR A 39 12.96 6.08 -8.95
N ASP A 40 13.46 7.12 -8.29
CA ASP A 40 14.16 8.25 -8.92
C ASP A 40 15.47 7.80 -9.57
N ARG A 41 16.28 7.00 -8.87
CA ARG A 41 17.53 6.45 -9.44
C ARG A 41 17.25 5.60 -10.67
N VAL A 42 16.27 4.71 -10.57
CA VAL A 42 15.85 3.83 -11.66
C VAL A 42 15.26 4.63 -12.83
N GLY A 43 14.46 5.65 -12.54
CA GLY A 43 13.91 6.59 -13.52
C GLY A 43 14.96 7.48 -14.20
N ALA A 44 16.12 7.69 -13.56
CA ALA A 44 17.23 8.46 -14.11
C ALA A 44 18.22 7.63 -14.94
N LEU A 45 18.10 6.30 -14.98
CA LEU A 45 19.02 5.42 -15.72
C LEU A 45 19.12 5.80 -17.19
N ARG A 46 20.36 5.91 -17.69
CA ARG A 46 20.65 6.13 -19.10
C ARG A 46 20.58 4.81 -19.89
N ALA A 47 20.57 4.90 -21.22
CA ALA A 47 20.39 3.74 -22.08
C ALA A 47 21.52 2.70 -21.97
N ASP A 48 22.75 3.16 -21.71
CA ASP A 48 23.95 2.36 -21.47
C ASP A 48 23.99 1.72 -20.07
N GLU A 49 23.32 2.32 -19.10
CA GLU A 49 23.20 1.81 -17.73
C GLU A 49 21.99 0.87 -17.55
N LEU A 50 21.04 0.88 -18.49
CA LEU A 50 19.78 0.13 -18.39
C LEU A 50 19.99 -1.37 -18.63
N THR A 51 20.11 -2.14 -17.54
CA THR A 51 20.15 -3.61 -17.54
C THR A 51 18.91 -4.19 -16.84
N PHE A 52 18.76 -5.51 -16.87
CA PHE A 52 17.71 -6.16 -16.10
C PHE A 52 17.97 -6.02 -14.60
N GLU A 53 19.24 -6.09 -14.17
CA GLU A 53 19.66 -5.95 -12.78
C GLU A 53 19.43 -4.53 -12.26
N SER A 54 19.91 -3.51 -13.01
CA SER A 54 19.81 -2.11 -12.58
C SER A 54 18.35 -1.61 -12.47
N MET A 55 17.40 -2.34 -13.07
CA MET A 55 15.99 -1.99 -13.13
C MET A 55 15.13 -2.94 -12.29
N LEU A 56 15.09 -4.23 -12.63
CA LEU A 56 14.19 -5.20 -12.02
C LEU A 56 14.59 -5.51 -10.58
N ASP A 57 15.89 -5.59 -10.28
CA ASP A 57 16.34 -5.92 -8.93
C ASP A 57 16.13 -4.72 -8.00
N GLU A 58 16.39 -3.49 -8.48
CA GLU A 58 16.09 -2.26 -7.74
C GLU A 58 14.58 -2.07 -7.49
N ILE A 59 13.72 -2.31 -8.50
CA ILE A 59 12.26 -2.28 -8.29
C ILE A 59 11.84 -3.36 -7.29
N ALA A 60 12.35 -4.59 -7.43
CA ALA A 60 12.00 -5.68 -6.54
C ALA A 60 12.39 -5.37 -5.09
N GLU A 61 13.56 -4.78 -4.87
CA GLU A 61 13.99 -4.34 -3.55
C GLU A 61 13.12 -3.19 -3.03
N GLY A 62 12.80 -2.20 -3.86
CA GLY A 62 11.88 -1.12 -3.52
C GLY A 62 10.51 -1.64 -3.08
N GLN A 63 9.93 -2.59 -3.83
CA GLN A 63 8.67 -3.24 -3.49
C GLN A 63 8.78 -4.05 -2.19
N ARG A 64 9.88 -4.79 -2.00
CA ARG A 64 10.11 -5.59 -0.79
C ARG A 64 10.18 -4.71 0.46
N ILE A 65 10.94 -3.62 0.44
CA ILE A 65 11.06 -2.72 1.59
C ILE A 65 9.70 -2.05 1.85
N PHE A 66 9.07 -1.49 0.82
CA PHE A 66 7.78 -0.80 0.95
C PHE A 66 6.69 -1.70 1.53
N ALA A 67 6.51 -2.91 0.98
CA ALA A 67 5.47 -3.82 1.41
C ALA A 67 5.64 -4.27 2.88
N ASN A 68 6.87 -4.52 3.31
CA ASN A 68 7.15 -4.91 4.70
C ASN A 68 6.80 -3.78 5.68
N GLU A 69 7.18 -2.56 5.35
CA GLU A 69 6.88 -1.38 6.17
C GLU A 69 5.40 -1.03 6.16
N LYS A 70 4.76 -1.07 5.00
CA LYS A 70 3.34 -0.78 4.86
C LYS A 70 2.49 -1.70 5.72
N HIS A 71 2.73 -3.02 5.70
CA HIS A 71 1.99 -3.94 6.58
C HIS A 71 2.21 -3.64 8.07
N TYR A 72 3.42 -3.23 8.46
CA TYR A 72 3.72 -2.84 9.84
C TYR A 72 2.90 -1.60 10.26
N LEU A 73 2.80 -0.62 9.37
CA LEU A 73 2.12 0.65 9.59
C LEU A 73 0.59 0.55 9.50
N ASP A 74 0.07 -0.37 8.69
CA ASP A 74 -1.36 -0.58 8.47
C ASP A 74 -2.00 -1.43 9.58
N LEU A 75 -1.32 -2.44 10.13
CA LEU A 75 -1.94 -3.36 11.09
C LEU A 75 -2.56 -2.68 12.33
N PRO A 76 -1.96 -1.64 12.96
CA PRO A 76 -2.49 -1.04 14.17
C PRO A 76 -3.93 -0.55 14.04
N MET A 77 -4.36 -0.05 12.87
CA MET A 77 -5.75 0.41 12.66
C MET A 77 -6.80 -0.68 12.92
N TYR A 78 -6.44 -1.95 12.72
CA TYR A 78 -7.36 -3.08 12.87
C TYR A 78 -7.33 -3.70 14.27
N VAL A 79 -6.19 -3.65 14.97
CA VAL A 79 -5.97 -4.49 16.17
C VAL A 79 -5.53 -3.73 17.42
N SER A 80 -5.12 -2.46 17.31
CA SER A 80 -4.67 -1.71 18.49
C SER A 80 -5.82 -1.41 19.43
N ALA A 81 -5.61 -1.61 20.73
CA ALA A 81 -6.55 -1.19 21.77
C ALA A 81 -6.64 0.35 21.91
N LYS A 82 -5.61 1.09 21.47
CA LYS A 82 -5.51 2.55 21.62
C LYS A 82 -6.10 3.25 20.40
N LYS A 83 -7.17 4.04 20.61
CA LYS A 83 -7.85 4.78 19.54
C LYS A 83 -6.90 5.69 18.76
N GLU A 84 -6.08 6.47 19.46
CA GLU A 84 -5.12 7.40 18.84
C GLU A 84 -4.14 6.70 17.89
N LEU A 85 -3.72 5.47 18.23
CA LEU A 85 -2.84 4.69 17.38
C LEU A 85 -3.57 4.12 16.16
N ARG A 86 -4.86 3.75 16.32
CA ARG A 86 -5.69 3.32 15.19
C ARG A 86 -5.91 4.47 14.21
N ASP A 87 -6.25 5.64 14.71
CA ASP A 87 -6.50 6.84 13.90
C ASP A 87 -5.23 7.22 13.10
N ALA A 88 -4.07 7.24 13.76
CA ALA A 88 -2.79 7.57 13.11
C ALA A 88 -2.37 6.53 12.06
N SER A 89 -2.61 5.25 12.33
CA SER A 89 -2.38 4.16 11.37
C SER A 89 -3.28 4.27 10.15
N ALA A 90 -4.56 4.62 10.32
CA ALA A 90 -5.48 4.86 9.20
C ALA A 90 -5.02 6.05 8.34
N GLU A 91 -4.61 7.17 8.96
CA GLU A 91 -4.09 8.33 8.23
C GLU A 91 -2.80 8.01 7.46
N VAL A 92 -1.87 7.30 8.10
CA VAL A 92 -0.64 6.82 7.45
C VAL A 92 -0.95 5.89 6.28
N SER A 93 -1.92 4.99 6.44
CA SER A 93 -2.33 4.06 5.39
C SER A 93 -2.81 4.79 4.14
N SER A 94 -3.65 5.83 4.31
CA SER A 94 -4.08 6.70 3.21
C SER A 94 -2.90 7.34 2.48
N LYS A 95 -1.95 7.93 3.21
CA LYS A 95 -0.74 8.55 2.62
C LYS A 95 0.12 7.53 1.87
N LEU A 96 0.27 6.32 2.39
CA LEU A 96 1.02 5.25 1.73
C LEU A 96 0.33 4.79 0.44
N ASN A 97 -1.00 4.72 0.41
CA ASN A 97 -1.77 4.37 -0.79
C ASN A 97 -1.64 5.46 -1.87
N GLU A 98 -1.74 6.74 -1.49
CA GLU A 98 -1.49 7.86 -2.40
C GLU A 98 -0.08 7.81 -3.00
N PHE A 99 0.92 7.51 -2.17
CA PHE A 99 2.30 7.35 -2.62
C PHE A 99 2.47 6.15 -3.57
N GLU A 100 1.82 5.01 -3.30
CA GLU A 100 1.85 3.86 -4.19
C GLU A 100 1.25 4.19 -5.58
N ILE A 101 0.17 5.00 -5.62
CA ILE A 101 -0.40 5.53 -6.86
C ILE A 101 0.61 6.46 -7.57
N GLU A 102 1.25 7.39 -6.84
CA GLU A 102 2.27 8.30 -7.39
C GLU A 102 3.39 7.52 -8.09
N ILE A 103 3.95 6.53 -7.39
CA ILE A 103 5.05 5.71 -7.88
C ILE A 103 4.61 4.79 -9.03
N GLY A 104 3.41 4.22 -8.96
CA GLY A 104 2.85 3.38 -10.03
C GLY A 104 2.59 4.15 -11.34
N MET A 105 2.34 5.46 -11.25
CA MET A 105 2.07 6.34 -12.39
C MET A 105 3.35 6.95 -13.02
N ARG A 106 4.54 6.44 -12.70
CA ARG A 106 5.83 6.92 -13.24
C ARG A 106 6.05 6.49 -14.71
N THR A 107 5.79 7.40 -15.64
CA THR A 107 5.95 7.17 -17.09
C THR A 107 7.40 6.85 -17.50
N ASP A 108 8.37 7.51 -16.89
CA ASP A 108 9.81 7.31 -17.13
C ASP A 108 10.31 5.90 -16.77
N ILE A 109 9.65 5.24 -15.82
CA ILE A 109 9.88 3.85 -15.45
C ILE A 109 9.23 2.92 -16.47
N PHE A 110 7.98 3.21 -16.85
CA PHE A 110 7.27 2.43 -17.86
C PHE A 110 8.01 2.39 -19.21
N GLU A 111 8.53 3.53 -19.66
CA GLU A 111 9.32 3.63 -20.88
C GLU A 111 10.56 2.72 -20.84
N LYS A 112 11.28 2.67 -19.72
CA LYS A 112 12.43 1.78 -19.53
C LYS A 112 12.04 0.31 -19.52
N LEU A 113 10.92 -0.04 -18.89
CA LEU A 113 10.38 -1.40 -18.95
C LEU A 113 10.05 -1.84 -20.37
N LEU A 114 9.51 -0.94 -21.21
CA LEU A 114 9.26 -1.23 -22.63
C LEU A 114 10.56 -1.40 -23.44
N VAL A 115 11.63 -0.68 -23.10
CA VAL A 115 12.96 -0.89 -23.70
C VAL A 115 13.49 -2.28 -23.32
N LEU A 116 13.42 -2.64 -22.04
CA LEU A 116 13.84 -3.97 -21.56
C LEU A 116 13.03 -5.12 -22.17
N GLN A 117 11.73 -4.92 -22.39
CA GLN A 117 10.86 -5.91 -23.05
C GLN A 117 11.33 -6.28 -24.46
N LYS A 118 12.01 -5.36 -25.16
CA LYS A 118 12.53 -5.58 -26.51
C LYS A 118 13.91 -6.23 -26.53
N LYS A 119 14.60 -6.31 -25.38
CA LYS A 119 15.90 -6.99 -25.25
C LYS A 119 15.72 -8.51 -25.20
N ASP A 120 16.80 -9.24 -25.41
CA ASP A 120 16.79 -10.70 -25.27
C ASP A 120 16.58 -11.10 -23.80
N THR A 121 15.43 -11.71 -23.52
CA THR A 121 15.05 -12.20 -22.18
C THR A 121 15.52 -13.64 -21.91
N SER A 122 16.25 -14.29 -22.83
CA SER A 122 16.71 -15.68 -22.67
C SER A 122 17.59 -15.90 -21.43
N CYS A 123 18.28 -14.85 -20.99
CA CYS A 123 19.10 -14.83 -19.78
C CYS A 123 18.31 -14.75 -18.47
N LEU A 124 17.00 -14.44 -18.53
CA LEU A 124 16.17 -14.30 -17.34
C LEU A 124 15.62 -15.66 -16.87
N SER A 125 15.54 -15.81 -15.54
CA SER A 125 14.75 -16.91 -14.96
C SER A 125 13.26 -16.74 -15.31
N PRO A 126 12.47 -17.84 -15.27
CA PRO A 126 11.03 -17.76 -15.52
C PRO A 126 10.31 -16.74 -14.63
N GLU A 127 10.74 -16.60 -13.38
CA GLU A 127 10.19 -15.63 -12.43
C GLU A 127 10.54 -14.18 -12.81
N ARG A 128 11.81 -13.87 -13.11
CA ARG A 128 12.21 -12.51 -13.55
C ARG A 128 11.50 -12.11 -14.84
N LYS A 129 11.33 -13.05 -15.77
CA LYS A 129 10.57 -12.81 -17.01
C LYS A 129 9.10 -12.48 -16.71
N ARG A 130 8.45 -13.28 -15.86
CA ARG A 130 7.07 -13.02 -15.42
C ARG A 130 6.96 -11.68 -14.69
N PHE A 131 7.96 -11.31 -13.88
CA PHE A 131 7.98 -10.06 -13.15
C PHE A 131 7.98 -8.85 -14.11
N LEU A 132 8.87 -8.84 -15.11
CA LEU A 132 8.90 -7.83 -16.16
C LEU A 132 7.55 -7.73 -16.90
N GLU A 133 6.99 -8.87 -17.34
CA GLU A 133 5.69 -8.92 -18.01
C GLU A 133 4.56 -8.35 -17.14
N LYS A 134 4.60 -8.65 -15.83
CA LYS A 134 3.60 -8.16 -14.87
C LYS A 134 3.72 -6.66 -14.62
N LEU A 135 4.92 -6.13 -14.44
CA LEU A 135 5.14 -4.69 -14.30
C LEU A 135 4.56 -3.93 -15.49
N ILE A 136 4.90 -4.34 -16.72
CA ILE A 136 4.39 -3.72 -17.95
C ILE A 136 2.87 -3.82 -18.02
N LYS A 137 2.30 -4.99 -17.68
CA LYS A 137 0.85 -5.19 -17.69
C LYS A 137 0.14 -4.28 -16.69
N LEU A 138 0.70 -4.08 -15.50
CA LEU A 138 0.15 -3.18 -14.49
C LEU A 138 0.21 -1.72 -14.96
N CYS A 139 1.35 -1.25 -15.46
CA CYS A 139 1.47 0.11 -16.02
C CYS A 139 0.46 0.35 -17.16
N LYS A 140 0.22 -0.66 -18.02
CA LYS A 140 -0.81 -0.54 -19.06
C LYS A 140 -2.22 -0.45 -18.48
N ARG A 141 -2.55 -1.22 -17.44
CA ARG A 141 -3.84 -1.12 -16.75
C ARG A 141 -4.04 0.23 -16.06
N ASP A 142 -2.95 0.83 -15.59
CA ASP A 142 -2.92 2.18 -15.04
C ASP A 142 -2.91 3.28 -16.11
N GLY A 143 -2.95 2.91 -17.40
CA GLY A 143 -3.10 3.87 -18.50
C GLY A 143 -1.80 4.55 -18.92
N LEU A 144 -0.61 4.13 -18.45
CA LEU A 144 0.67 4.79 -18.79
C LEU A 144 1.05 4.69 -20.28
N HIS A 145 0.34 3.88 -21.06
CA HIS A 145 0.49 3.76 -22.51
C HIS A 145 -0.44 4.68 -23.32
N LEU A 146 -1.32 5.41 -22.63
CA LEU A 146 -2.27 6.37 -23.20
C LEU A 146 -1.65 7.78 -23.20
N ASP A 147 -2.31 8.73 -23.86
CA ASP A 147 -1.82 10.12 -23.91
C ASP A 147 -1.84 10.80 -22.54
N ALA A 148 -0.99 11.82 -22.35
CA ALA A 148 -0.78 12.50 -21.07
C ALA A 148 -2.07 13.05 -20.43
N GLU A 149 -3.00 13.57 -21.25
CA GLU A 149 -4.30 14.04 -20.76
C GLU A 149 -5.15 12.90 -20.18
N VAL A 150 -5.13 11.73 -20.81
CA VAL A 150 -5.83 10.54 -20.31
C VAL A 150 -5.15 10.02 -19.04
N GLN A 151 -3.83 10.02 -18.97
CA GLN A 151 -3.08 9.63 -17.76
C GLN A 151 -3.43 10.54 -16.57
N LYS A 152 -3.54 11.85 -16.80
CA LYS A 152 -3.96 12.82 -15.78
C LYS A 152 -5.37 12.55 -15.26
N GLN A 153 -6.31 12.25 -16.16
CA GLN A 153 -7.68 11.88 -15.80
C GLN A 153 -7.72 10.57 -15.01
N VAL A 154 -6.97 9.53 -15.42
CA VAL A 154 -6.88 8.27 -14.69
C VAL A 154 -6.34 8.49 -13.28
N LYS A 155 -5.27 9.30 -13.12
CA LYS A 155 -4.72 9.64 -11.80
C LYS A 155 -5.76 10.32 -10.92
N GLN A 156 -6.47 11.32 -11.46
CA GLN A 156 -7.51 12.04 -10.72
C GLN A 156 -8.64 11.09 -10.27
N LEU A 157 -9.15 10.24 -11.16
CA LEU A 157 -10.21 9.29 -10.84
C LEU A 157 -9.77 8.24 -9.82
N LYS A 158 -8.53 7.74 -9.89
CA LYS A 158 -8.00 6.80 -8.89
C LYS A 158 -7.93 7.41 -7.49
N ASN A 159 -7.53 8.68 -7.40
CA ASN A 159 -7.53 9.41 -6.12
C ASN A 159 -8.96 9.60 -5.60
N GLU A 160 -9.89 10.03 -6.44
CA GLU A 160 -11.30 10.20 -6.06
C GLU A 160 -11.94 8.89 -5.60
N ILE A 161 -11.66 7.77 -6.30
CA ILE A 161 -12.11 6.43 -5.87
C ILE A 161 -11.55 6.10 -4.49
N SER A 162 -10.26 6.31 -4.26
CA SER A 162 -9.64 6.04 -2.96
C SER A 162 -10.26 6.87 -1.83
N GLU A 163 -10.50 8.16 -2.06
CA GLU A 163 -11.18 9.04 -1.11
C GLU A 163 -12.62 8.57 -0.82
N LEU A 164 -13.36 8.15 -1.85
CA LEU A 164 -14.72 7.62 -1.72
C LEU A 164 -14.76 6.30 -0.95
N GLU A 165 -13.81 5.40 -1.19
CA GLU A 165 -13.68 4.12 -0.47
C GLU A 165 -13.40 4.36 1.02
N VAL A 166 -12.48 5.27 1.34
CA VAL A 166 -12.19 5.66 2.73
C VAL A 166 -13.42 6.26 3.40
N LYS A 167 -14.10 7.19 2.72
CA LYS A 167 -15.33 7.81 3.23
C LYS A 167 -16.44 6.78 3.46
N TYR A 168 -16.63 5.85 2.53
CA TYR A 168 -17.61 4.78 2.65
C TYR A 168 -17.33 3.92 3.87
N SER A 169 -16.09 3.44 4.03
CA SER A 169 -15.71 2.62 5.18
C SER A 169 -15.89 3.36 6.50
N LYS A 170 -15.50 4.64 6.56
CA LYS A 170 -15.73 5.49 7.73
C LYS A 170 -17.21 5.60 8.09
N ASN A 171 -18.06 5.89 7.10
CA ASN A 171 -19.50 6.00 7.31
C ASN A 171 -20.11 4.69 7.86
N CYS A 172 -19.66 3.52 7.38
CA CYS A 172 -20.12 2.24 7.90
C CYS A 172 -19.60 1.94 9.31
N ASN A 173 -18.35 2.31 9.62
CA ASN A 173 -17.73 2.02 10.91
C ASN A 173 -18.19 2.97 12.02
N GLU A 174 -18.54 4.21 11.68
CA GLU A 174 -19.06 5.22 12.60
C GLU A 174 -20.59 5.20 12.69
N GLU A 175 -21.24 4.29 11.96
CA GLU A 175 -22.67 4.03 12.08
C GLU A 175 -22.97 3.53 13.50
N ASN A 176 -23.86 4.24 14.19
CA ASN A 176 -24.26 3.93 15.55
C ASN A 176 -25.79 4.10 15.75
N THR A 177 -26.60 3.79 14.73
CA THR A 177 -28.05 3.90 14.85
C THR A 177 -28.55 2.87 15.85
N VAL A 178 -29.21 3.35 16.89
CA VAL A 178 -29.90 2.52 17.88
C VAL A 178 -31.38 2.53 17.57
N LEU A 179 -32.01 1.36 17.65
CA LEU A 179 -33.46 1.21 17.58
C LEU A 179 -33.95 0.73 18.95
N GLU A 180 -34.95 1.43 19.48
CA GLU A 180 -35.56 1.11 20.76
C GLU A 180 -36.78 0.21 20.54
N PHE A 181 -36.87 -0.86 21.34
CA PHE A 181 -37.97 -1.81 21.33
C PHE A 181 -38.43 -2.09 22.77
N THR A 182 -39.71 -2.38 22.96
CA THR A 182 -40.20 -2.91 24.24
C THR A 182 -39.91 -4.41 24.35
N GLU A 183 -39.95 -4.96 25.57
CA GLU A 183 -39.73 -6.38 25.79
C GLU A 183 -40.74 -7.25 25.02
N GLU A 184 -41.99 -6.78 24.89
CA GLU A 184 -43.01 -7.47 24.10
C GLU A 184 -42.68 -7.50 22.60
N GLN A 185 -42.03 -6.46 22.07
CA GLN A 185 -41.60 -6.40 20.68
C GLN A 185 -40.39 -7.31 20.39
N LEU A 186 -39.63 -7.70 21.43
CA LEU A 186 -38.52 -8.65 21.34
C LEU A 186 -38.93 -10.10 21.67
N THR A 187 -40.23 -10.38 21.75
CA THR A 187 -40.75 -11.73 22.04
C THR A 187 -40.17 -12.78 21.09
N GLY A 188 -39.58 -13.84 21.66
CA GLY A 188 -38.94 -14.93 20.91
C GLY A 188 -37.42 -14.86 20.85
N MET A 189 -36.82 -13.76 21.33
CA MET A 189 -35.37 -13.67 21.54
C MET A 189 -34.95 -14.38 22.85
N PRO A 190 -33.73 -14.94 22.92
CA PRO A 190 -33.20 -15.53 24.16
C PRO A 190 -33.09 -14.51 25.30
N GLU A 191 -33.30 -14.96 26.55
CA GLU A 191 -33.20 -14.08 27.72
C GLU A 191 -31.78 -13.52 27.95
N ASP A 192 -30.75 -14.31 27.68
CA ASP A 192 -29.36 -13.88 27.78
C ASP A 192 -29.02 -12.80 26.76
N PHE A 193 -29.58 -12.89 25.55
CA PHE A 193 -29.50 -11.82 24.55
C PHE A 193 -30.15 -10.54 25.07
N ILE A 194 -31.42 -10.59 25.51
CA ILE A 194 -32.14 -9.41 26.02
C ILE A 194 -31.40 -8.77 27.21
N LYS A 195 -30.86 -9.57 28.14
CA LYS A 195 -30.08 -9.07 29.29
C LYS A 195 -28.73 -8.44 28.92
N SER A 196 -28.22 -8.71 27.72
CA SER A 196 -26.94 -8.17 27.22
C SER A 196 -27.09 -6.89 26.40
N LEU A 197 -28.32 -6.52 26.03
CA LEU A 197 -28.61 -5.23 25.42
C LEU A 197 -28.52 -4.14 26.49
N GLU A 198 -27.83 -3.03 26.19
CA GLU A 198 -27.74 -1.85 27.07
C GLU A 198 -29.03 -1.00 27.02
#